data_AF-A0A258JRW3-F1
#
_entry.id   AF-A0A258JRW3-F1
#
_cell.length_a   1.000
_cell.length_b   1.000
_cell.length_c   1.000
_cell.angle_alpha   90.00
_cell.angle_beta   90.00
_cell.angle_gamma   90.00
#
_symmetry.space_group_name_H-M   'P 1'
#
loop_
_entity.id
_entity.type
_entity.pdbx_description
1 polymer ?
#
loop_
_entity_poly.entity_id
_entity_poly.type
_entity_poly.pdbx_seq_one_letter_code
_entity_poly.pdbx_strand_id
1 'polypeptide(L)'
;MKRFSNLFLVSLLSGATTLGAYKLLFDNDGYFSNNKKTLTTLASDNYTKRVGLSSDVLDFTEAADKTIHTVVHVKNVSHQKVSDPMLEFFYGYKGGQSQEQVGTGSGVIISEDGYIVTNNHVVRDASEIEITLNNRKSYKAKLIGTDSKMDIALLKIDADEKLP
;
A
#
# COMPACT_ATOMS: atom_id res chain seq x y z
N MET A 1 25.30 21.20 46.52
CA MET A 1 26.40 20.79 45.61
C MET A 1 26.45 19.29 45.31
N LYS A 2 26.19 18.37 46.26
CA LYS A 2 26.26 16.91 46.03
C LYS A 2 25.35 16.36 44.91
N ARG A 3 24.16 16.93 44.71
CA ARG A 3 23.21 16.51 43.65
C ARG A 3 23.64 16.93 42.24
N PHE A 4 24.34 18.05 42.12
CA PHE A 4 24.81 18.56 40.83
C PHE A 4 25.94 17.69 40.27
N SER A 5 26.86 17.27 41.15
CA SER A 5 27.93 16.32 40.79
C SER A 5 27.37 14.97 40.32
N ASN A 6 26.30 14.48 40.97
CA ASN A 6 25.67 13.22 40.58
C ASN A 6 24.96 13.33 39.22
N LEU A 7 24.25 14.43 38.96
CA LEU A 7 23.63 14.70 37.66
C LEU A 7 24.66 14.85 36.54
N PHE A 8 25.79 15.51 36.83
CA PHE A 8 26.88 15.65 35.87
C PHE A 8 27.54 14.31 35.53
N LEU A 9 27.73 13.42 36.52
CA LEU A 9 28.24 12.06 36.28
C LEU A 9 27.30 11.24 35.41
N VAL A 10 25.98 11.33 35.66
CA VAL A 10 24.97 10.62 34.86
C VAL A 10 24.96 11.11 33.41
N SER A 11 25.02 12.44 33.18
CA SER A 11 25.03 12.98 31.82
C SER A 11 26.31 12.61 31.06
N LEU A 12 27.44 12.61 31.74
CA LEU A 12 28.73 12.22 31.16
C LEU A 12 28.75 10.73 30.80
N LEU A 13 28.18 9.87 31.66
CA LEU A 13 28.08 8.44 31.40
C LEU A 13 27.11 8.14 30.25
N SER A 14 25.99 8.86 30.13
CA SER A 14 25.08 8.73 29.00
C SER A 14 25.70 9.19 27.68
N GLY A 15 26.49 10.27 27.70
CA GLY A 15 27.21 10.75 26.52
C GLY A 15 28.26 9.75 26.05
N ALA A 16 29.05 9.22 26.98
CA ALA A 16 30.09 8.22 26.70
C ALA A 16 29.51 6.90 26.17
N THR A 17 28.41 6.42 26.76
CA THR A 17 27.73 5.20 26.30
C THR A 17 27.12 5.38 24.91
N THR A 18 26.50 6.54 24.63
CA THR A 18 25.93 6.83 23.31
C THR A 18 27.03 6.91 22.23
N LEU A 19 28.14 7.62 22.50
CA LEU A 19 29.26 7.68 21.56
C LEU A 19 29.91 6.31 21.34
N GLY A 20 30.11 5.55 22.42
CA GLY A 20 30.71 4.22 22.36
C GLY A 20 29.86 3.25 21.55
N ALA A 21 28.54 3.23 21.79
CA ALA A 21 27.60 2.43 21.02
C ALA A 21 27.57 2.86 19.54
N TYR A 22 27.52 4.17 19.26
CA TYR A 22 27.53 4.67 17.89
C TYR A 22 28.77 4.23 17.12
N LYS A 23 29.95 4.33 17.75
CA LYS A 23 31.22 3.93 17.15
C LYS A 23 31.31 2.41 16.88
N LEU A 24 30.81 1.59 17.80
CA LEU A 24 30.83 0.13 17.65
C LEU A 24 29.84 -0.39 16.60
N LEU A 25 28.70 0.29 16.47
CA LEU A 25 27.59 -0.19 15.65
C LEU A 25 27.58 0.41 14.24
N PHE A 26 27.90 1.70 14.08
CA PHE A 26 27.62 2.46 12.86
C PHE A 26 28.83 3.13 12.21
N ASP A 27 30.00 3.10 12.86
CA ASP A 27 31.24 3.61 12.23
C ASP A 27 31.69 2.67 11.10
N ASN A 28 32.62 3.12 10.26
CA ASN A 28 32.93 2.48 8.98
C ASN A 28 33.38 1.01 9.06
N ASP A 29 33.81 0.55 10.24
CA ASP A 29 34.21 -0.84 10.54
C ASP A 29 33.28 -1.53 11.57
N GLY A 30 32.17 -0.89 11.94
CA GLY A 30 31.22 -1.36 12.95
C GLY A 30 30.38 -2.55 12.48
N TYR A 31 29.69 -3.21 13.43
CA TYR A 31 28.90 -4.43 13.15
C TYR A 31 27.78 -4.24 12.12
N PHE A 32 27.23 -3.03 11.98
CA PHE A 32 26.25 -2.67 10.95
C PHE A 32 26.86 -1.87 9.79
N SER A 33 28.19 -1.80 9.69
CA SER A 33 28.85 -1.19 8.54
C SER A 33 28.48 -1.97 7.28
N ASN A 34 27.67 -1.32 6.44
CA ASN A 34 27.20 -1.83 5.17
C ASN A 34 28.33 -1.80 4.13
N ASN A 35 29.45 -2.46 4.40
CA ASN A 35 30.44 -2.79 3.38
C ASN A 35 29.99 -4.02 2.57
N LYS A 36 28.70 -4.04 2.19
CA LYS A 36 28.19 -4.99 1.21
C LYS A 36 28.71 -4.52 -0.13
N LYS A 37 29.79 -5.13 -0.61
CA LYS A 37 30.05 -5.25 -2.04
C LYS A 37 28.76 -5.80 -2.65
N THR A 38 27.98 -4.92 -3.27
CA THR A 38 26.82 -5.30 -4.07
C THR A 38 27.36 -6.14 -5.22
N LEU A 39 27.28 -7.47 -5.11
CA LEU A 39 27.41 -8.33 -6.27
C LEU A 39 26.20 -8.04 -7.15
N THR A 40 26.35 -7.11 -8.08
CA THR A 40 25.46 -6.98 -9.22
C THR A 40 25.70 -8.20 -10.10
N THR A 41 24.88 -9.23 -9.94
CA THR A 41 24.78 -10.28 -10.94
C THR A 41 24.07 -9.67 -12.14
N LEU A 42 24.81 -9.26 -13.16
CA LEU A 42 24.22 -8.97 -14.46
C LEU A 42 23.66 -10.30 -14.98
N ALA A 43 22.33 -10.38 -15.09
CA ALA A 43 21.69 -11.50 -15.76
C ALA A 43 22.15 -11.50 -17.22
N SER A 44 22.50 -12.68 -17.74
CA SER A 44 22.87 -12.85 -19.14
C SER A 44 21.65 -12.58 -20.05
N ASP A 45 21.82 -11.72 -21.07
CA ASP A 45 20.79 -11.27 -22.04
C ASP A 45 20.24 -12.39 -22.97
N ASN A 46 20.32 -13.65 -22.58
CA ASN A 46 20.04 -14.81 -23.43
C ASN A 46 18.55 -15.15 -23.59
N TYR A 47 17.63 -14.24 -23.25
CA TYR A 47 16.20 -14.35 -23.56
C TYR A 47 15.76 -13.34 -24.62
N THR A 48 16.61 -12.99 -25.58
CA THR A 48 16.16 -12.33 -26.79
C THR A 48 15.77 -13.37 -27.84
N LYS A 49 14.60 -14.00 -27.67
CA LYS A 49 13.87 -14.49 -28.85
C LYS A 49 13.50 -13.25 -29.64
N ARG A 50 14.38 -12.84 -30.56
CA ARG A 50 14.06 -11.82 -31.59
C ARG A 50 13.00 -12.42 -32.49
N VAL A 51 11.74 -12.34 -32.05
CA VAL A 51 10.62 -12.33 -32.98
C VAL A 51 10.91 -11.18 -33.93
N GLY A 52 10.98 -11.48 -35.23
CA GLY A 52 11.17 -10.47 -36.27
C GLY A 52 10.01 -9.50 -36.21
N LEU A 53 10.16 -8.45 -35.43
CA LEU A 53 9.20 -7.38 -35.28
C LEU A 53 9.52 -6.41 -36.42
N SER A 54 8.80 -6.54 -37.52
CA SER A 54 8.66 -5.46 -38.47
C SER A 54 8.38 -4.20 -37.65
N SER A 55 9.15 -3.14 -37.88
CA SER A 55 9.06 -1.86 -37.20
C SER A 55 7.80 -1.07 -37.57
N ASP A 56 6.66 -1.74 -37.71
CA ASP A 56 5.39 -1.09 -37.48
C ASP A 56 5.40 -0.76 -35.99
N VAL A 57 5.56 0.52 -35.70
CA VAL A 57 5.55 1.09 -34.35
C VAL A 57 4.36 0.49 -33.61
N LEU A 58 4.63 -0.36 -32.61
CA LEU A 58 3.60 -0.91 -31.74
C LEU A 58 2.91 0.26 -31.04
N ASP A 59 1.74 0.65 -31.56
CA ASP A 59 0.92 1.73 -31.00
C ASP A 59 -0.15 1.13 -30.08
N PHE A 60 0.00 1.36 -28.78
CA PHE A 60 -0.99 0.94 -27.77
C PHE A 60 -2.11 1.96 -27.58
N THR A 61 -2.06 3.10 -28.28
CA THR A 61 -3.06 4.17 -28.14
C THR A 61 -4.44 3.65 -28.50
N GLU A 62 -4.58 2.89 -29.59
CA GLU A 62 -5.88 2.32 -29.98
C GLU A 62 -6.46 1.38 -28.92
N ALA A 63 -5.62 0.52 -28.32
CA ALA A 63 -6.06 -0.41 -27.28
C ALA A 63 -6.39 0.32 -25.97
N ALA A 64 -5.61 1.35 -25.62
CA ALA A 64 -5.85 2.18 -24.45
C ALA A 64 -7.16 2.98 -24.61
N ASP A 65 -7.36 3.64 -25.75
CA ASP A 65 -8.56 4.43 -26.04
C ASP A 65 -9.84 3.58 -25.96
N LYS A 66 -9.79 2.34 -26.42
CA LYS A 66 -10.92 1.40 -26.34
C LYS A 66 -11.21 0.92 -24.91
N THR A 67 -10.21 0.89 -24.02
CA THR A 67 -10.34 0.24 -22.70
C THR A 67 -10.42 1.23 -21.53
N ILE A 68 -9.97 2.47 -21.70
CA ILE A 68 -9.82 3.44 -20.60
C ILE A 68 -11.13 3.78 -19.89
N HIS A 69 -12.27 3.69 -20.58
CA HIS A 69 -13.58 3.93 -19.99
C HIS A 69 -14.13 2.74 -19.20
N THR A 70 -13.57 1.53 -19.41
CA THR A 70 -13.99 0.29 -18.75
C THR A 70 -13.26 0.08 -17.43
N VAL A 71 -12.06 0.63 -17.28
CA VAL A 71 -11.25 0.54 -16.07
C VAL A 71 -11.69 1.58 -15.05
N VAL A 72 -11.90 1.13 -13.81
CA VAL A 72 -12.38 1.97 -12.70
C VAL A 72 -11.42 1.94 -11.52
N HIS A 73 -11.49 2.99 -10.71
CA HIS A 73 -10.79 3.06 -9.44
C HIS A 73 -11.67 2.47 -8.33
N VAL A 74 -11.09 1.61 -7.49
CA VAL A 74 -11.76 0.98 -6.36
C VAL A 74 -11.15 1.53 -5.08
N LYS A 75 -11.95 2.25 -4.30
CA LYS A 75 -11.57 2.75 -2.99
C LYS A 75 -12.31 1.96 -1.92
N ASN A 76 -11.56 1.32 -1.05
CA ASN A 76 -12.04 0.59 0.10
C ASN A 76 -11.85 1.46 1.35
N VAL A 77 -12.89 1.63 2.15
CA VAL A 77 -12.84 2.28 3.45
C VAL A 77 -13.15 1.25 4.53
N SER A 78 -12.22 1.05 5.46
CA SER A 78 -12.42 0.20 6.64
C SER A 78 -12.19 1.02 7.92
N HIS A 79 -12.79 0.58 9.01
CA HIS A 79 -12.64 1.22 10.32
C HIS A 79 -11.85 0.31 11.24
N GLN A 80 -10.64 0.71 11.60
CA GLN A 80 -9.82 -0.02 12.57
C GLN A 80 -9.79 0.75 13.89
N LYS A 81 -10.15 0.07 14.98
CA LYS A 81 -9.96 0.61 16.33
C LYS A 81 -8.49 0.46 16.69
N VAL A 82 -7.79 1.57 16.80
CA VAL A 82 -6.41 1.60 17.30
C VAL A 82 -6.47 1.87 18.79
N SER A 83 -6.05 0.90 19.59
CA SER A 83 -5.82 1.06 21.02
C SER A 83 -4.32 1.07 21.27
N ASP A 84 -3.81 2.08 21.97
CA ASP A 84 -2.42 2.10 22.44
C ASP A 84 -2.38 1.58 23.89
N PRO A 85 -1.90 0.34 24.11
CA PRO A 85 -1.91 -0.28 25.44
C PRO A 85 -1.02 0.47 26.44
N MET A 86 0.04 1.11 25.96
CA MET A 86 0.97 1.85 26.80
C MET A 86 0.33 3.16 27.24
N LEU A 87 -0.29 3.90 26.32
CA LEU A 87 -0.98 5.15 26.66
C LEU A 87 -2.19 4.91 27.57
N GLU A 88 -2.91 3.81 27.37
CA GLU A 88 -4.03 3.37 28.22
C GLU A 88 -3.59 3.06 29.66
N PHE A 89 -2.44 2.38 29.83
CA PHE A 89 -1.89 2.07 31.15
C PHE A 89 -1.52 3.32 31.96
N PHE A 90 -0.98 4.36 31.31
CA PHE A 90 -0.53 5.59 32.00
C PHE A 90 -1.65 6.63 32.22
N TYR A 91 -2.66 6.69 31.34
CA TYR A 91 -3.67 7.75 31.36
C TYR A 91 -5.13 7.26 31.53
N GLY A 92 -5.35 5.95 31.68
CA GLY A 92 -6.67 5.33 31.79
C GLY A 92 -7.39 5.17 30.43
N TYR A 93 -8.39 4.30 30.39
CA TYR A 93 -9.16 4.03 29.16
C TYR A 93 -9.92 5.27 28.69
N LYS A 94 -9.52 5.83 27.55
CA LYS A 94 -10.18 6.98 26.91
C LYS A 94 -11.08 6.62 25.72
N GLY A 95 -11.36 5.33 25.52
CA GLY A 95 -12.05 4.85 24.33
C GLY A 95 -11.09 4.80 23.14
N GLY A 96 -11.03 3.64 22.47
CA GLY A 96 -10.22 3.50 21.26
C GLY A 96 -10.68 4.47 20.18
N GLN A 97 -9.74 5.21 19.59
CA GLN A 97 -10.05 6.04 18.43
C GLN A 97 -10.28 5.10 17.24
N SER A 98 -11.44 5.22 16.60
CA SER A 98 -11.70 4.54 15.33
C SER A 98 -10.97 5.32 14.26
N GLN A 99 -9.92 4.74 13.69
CA GLN A 99 -9.19 5.34 12.58
C GLN A 99 -9.73 4.74 11.28
N GLU A 100 -9.99 5.63 10.32
CA GLU A 100 -10.33 5.22 8.97
C GLU A 100 -9.06 4.76 8.26
N GLN A 101 -9.09 3.54 7.75
CA GLN A 101 -8.06 3.00 6.88
C GLN A 101 -8.61 2.94 5.46
N VAL A 102 -7.89 3.56 4.53
CA VAL A 102 -8.29 3.60 3.12
C VAL A 102 -7.39 2.66 2.33
N GLY A 103 -8.00 1.70 1.64
CA GLY A 103 -7.38 0.85 0.65
C GLY A 103 -7.71 1.33 -0.77
N THR A 104 -6.80 1.12 -1.70
CA THR A 104 -6.94 1.53 -3.11
C THR A 104 -6.67 0.35 -4.03
N GLY A 105 -7.44 0.23 -5.09
CA GLY A 105 -7.26 -0.76 -6.15
C GLY A 105 -7.91 -0.33 -7.46
N SER A 106 -7.99 -1.27 -8.40
CA SER A 106 -8.64 -1.09 -9.69
C SER A 106 -9.69 -2.17 -9.92
N GLY A 107 -10.61 -1.90 -10.85
CA GLY A 107 -11.61 -2.84 -11.30
C GLY A 107 -11.91 -2.64 -12.79
N VAL A 108 -12.66 -3.58 -13.36
CA VAL A 108 -13.07 -3.54 -14.76
C VAL A 108 -14.58 -3.75 -14.83
N ILE A 109 -15.28 -2.87 -15.55
CA ILE A 109 -16.70 -3.03 -15.87
C ILE A 109 -16.86 -4.19 -16.86
N ILE A 110 -17.78 -5.11 -16.58
CA ILE A 110 -18.03 -6.29 -17.42
C ILE A 110 -19.44 -6.33 -18.02
N SER A 111 -20.28 -5.34 -17.69
CA SER A 111 -21.67 -5.26 -18.14
C SER A 111 -22.18 -3.83 -18.07
N GLU A 112 -23.01 -3.44 -19.06
CA GLU A 112 -23.70 -2.14 -19.10
C GLU A 112 -24.52 -1.86 -17.83
N ASP A 113 -24.98 -2.92 -17.15
CA ASP A 113 -25.77 -2.84 -15.92
C ASP A 113 -24.94 -2.43 -14.70
N GLY A 114 -23.61 -2.32 -14.82
CA GLY A 114 -22.71 -1.86 -13.74
C GLY A 114 -22.13 -2.95 -12.86
N TYR A 115 -21.97 -4.15 -13.42
CA TYR A 115 -21.16 -5.20 -12.79
C TYR A 115 -19.68 -4.94 -13.01
N ILE A 116 -18.89 -5.03 -11.94
CA ILE A 116 -17.46 -4.73 -11.93
C ILE A 116 -16.71 -5.90 -11.30
N VAL A 117 -15.63 -6.32 -11.93
CA VAL A 117 -14.70 -7.32 -11.39
C VAL A 117 -13.47 -6.63 -10.81
N THR A 118 -13.06 -7.06 -9.62
CA THR A 118 -11.83 -6.64 -8.95
C THR A 118 -11.22 -7.81 -8.20
N ASN A 119 -10.11 -7.58 -7.50
CA ASN A 119 -9.50 -8.59 -6.64
C ASN A 119 -10.23 -8.68 -5.29
N ASN A 120 -10.36 -9.90 -4.76
CA ASN A 120 -10.94 -10.12 -3.44
C ASN A 120 -10.14 -9.41 -2.34
N HIS A 121 -8.80 -9.43 -2.40
CA HIS A 121 -7.98 -8.76 -1.40
C HIS A 121 -8.16 -7.23 -1.36
N VAL A 122 -8.63 -6.60 -2.44
CA VAL A 122 -8.88 -5.15 -2.51
C VAL A 122 -10.13 -4.78 -1.72
N VAL A 123 -11.15 -5.63 -1.72
CA VAL A 123 -12.46 -5.38 -1.10
C VAL A 123 -12.66 -6.10 0.23
N ARG A 124 -11.69 -6.92 0.64
CA ARG A 124 -11.72 -7.65 1.91
C ARG A 124 -11.74 -6.68 3.09
N ASP A 125 -12.56 -7.00 4.09
CA ASP A 125 -12.77 -6.22 5.31
C ASP A 125 -13.21 -4.76 5.08
N ALA A 126 -13.72 -4.45 3.88
CA ALA A 126 -14.26 -3.15 3.55
C ALA A 126 -15.57 -2.90 4.31
N SER A 127 -15.65 -1.78 5.04
CA SER A 127 -16.93 -1.28 5.54
C SER A 127 -17.72 -0.61 4.42
N GLU A 128 -17.02 0.09 3.53
CA GLU A 128 -17.59 0.80 2.39
C GLU A 128 -16.67 0.67 1.16
N ILE A 129 -17.29 0.52 0.00
CA ILE A 129 -16.60 0.43 -1.29
C ILE A 129 -17.14 1.55 -2.17
N GLU A 130 -16.24 2.41 -2.62
CA GLU A 130 -16.51 3.51 -3.52
C GLU A 130 -15.80 3.23 -4.86
N ILE A 131 -16.55 3.36 -5.96
CA ILE A 131 -16.05 3.19 -7.32
C ILE A 131 -16.03 4.55 -8.00
N THR A 132 -14.86 4.95 -8.50
CA THR A 132 -14.74 6.16 -9.30
C THR A 132 -14.51 5.77 -10.77
N LEU A 133 -15.42 6.20 -11.63
CA LEU A 133 -15.34 6.00 -13.08
C LEU A 133 -14.33 6.98 -13.70
N ASN A 134 -13.93 6.73 -14.96
CA ASN A 134 -13.01 7.61 -15.70
C ASN A 134 -13.56 9.05 -15.85
N ASN A 135 -14.88 9.24 -15.86
CA ASN A 135 -15.51 10.57 -15.89
C ASN A 135 -15.49 11.31 -14.52
N ARG A 136 -14.79 10.76 -13.51
CA ARG A 136 -14.69 11.27 -12.14
C ARG A 136 -15.99 11.22 -11.33
N LYS A 137 -17.03 10.53 -11.81
CA LYS A 137 -18.22 10.25 -11.00
C LYS A 137 -17.92 9.08 -10.04
N SER A 138 -18.27 9.26 -8.77
CA SER A 138 -18.14 8.24 -7.73
C SER A 138 -19.50 7.60 -7.40
N TYR A 139 -19.50 6.28 -7.21
CA TYR A 139 -20.67 5.51 -6.84
C TYR A 139 -20.36 4.56 -5.68
N LYS A 140 -21.32 4.38 -4.79
CA LYS A 140 -21.23 3.35 -3.75
C LYS A 140 -21.50 1.98 -4.37
N ALA A 141 -20.56 1.05 -4.21
CA ALA A 141 -20.70 -0.30 -4.71
C ALA A 141 -21.24 -1.26 -3.65
N LYS A 142 -22.01 -2.24 -4.11
CA LYS A 142 -22.45 -3.39 -3.33
C LYS A 142 -21.61 -4.60 -3.71
N LEU A 143 -21.14 -5.33 -2.70
CA LEU A 143 -20.48 -6.61 -2.90
C LEU A 143 -21.51 -7.68 -3.24
N ILE A 144 -21.42 -8.27 -4.44
CA ILE A 144 -22.32 -9.34 -4.89
C ILE A 144 -21.78 -10.71 -4.47
N GLY A 145 -20.46 -10.90 -4.56
CA GLY A 145 -19.81 -12.13 -4.13
C GLY A 145 -18.30 -12.08 -4.30
N THR A 146 -17.61 -12.99 -3.61
CA THR A 146 -16.16 -13.15 -3.72
C THR A 146 -15.75 -14.61 -3.81
N ASP A 147 -14.60 -14.84 -4.44
CA ASP A 147 -13.87 -16.09 -4.44
C ASP A 147 -12.47 -15.83 -3.84
N SER A 148 -12.23 -16.37 -2.65
CA SER A 148 -10.95 -16.23 -1.95
C SER A 148 -9.84 -17.12 -2.53
N LYS A 149 -10.18 -18.19 -3.25
CA LYS A 149 -9.21 -19.12 -3.85
C LYS A 149 -8.61 -18.53 -5.13
N MET A 150 -9.43 -17.87 -5.94
CA MET A 150 -9.00 -17.21 -7.18
C MET A 150 -8.66 -15.72 -6.99
N ASP A 151 -8.90 -15.18 -5.79
CA ASP A 151 -8.73 -13.76 -5.45
C ASP A 151 -9.57 -12.81 -6.31
N ILE A 152 -10.83 -13.16 -6.56
CA ILE A 152 -11.76 -12.39 -7.41
C ILE A 152 -12.96 -11.92 -6.60
N ALA A 153 -13.45 -10.71 -6.88
CA ALA A 153 -14.68 -10.16 -6.33
C ALA A 153 -15.55 -9.54 -7.42
N LEU A 154 -16.86 -9.74 -7.28
CA LEU A 154 -17.89 -9.13 -8.11
C LEU A 154 -18.61 -8.03 -7.34
N LEU A 155 -18.59 -6.82 -7.88
CA LEU A 155 -19.24 -5.64 -7.36
C LEU A 155 -20.37 -5.20 -8.29
N LYS A 156 -21.35 -4.49 -7.73
CA LYS A 156 -22.43 -3.84 -8.49
C LYS A 156 -22.53 -2.38 -8.08
N ILE A 157 -22.58 -1.49 -9.06
CA ILE A 157 -22.95 -0.08 -8.88
C ILE A 157 -24.27 0.21 -9.57
N ASP A 158 -25.02 1.15 -9.01
CA ASP A 158 -26.26 1.66 -9.59
C ASP A 158 -25.96 3.02 -10.21
N ALA A 159 -25.70 3.03 -11.52
CA ALA A 159 -25.38 4.24 -12.29
C ALA A 159 -26.59 4.74 -13.06
N ASP A 160 -26.73 6.07 -13.18
CA ASP A 160 -27.84 6.71 -13.90
C ASP A 160 -27.70 6.63 -15.43
N GLU A 161 -26.53 6.22 -15.91
CA GLU A 161 -26.16 6.14 -17.33
C GLU A 161 -25.71 4.71 -17.66
N LYS A 162 -25.90 4.32 -18.93
CA LYS A 162 -25.36 3.06 -19.44
C LYS A 162 -23.84 3.10 -19.42
N LEU A 163 -23.25 2.06 -18.85
CA LEU A 163 -21.80 1.89 -18.78
C LEU A 163 -21.27 1.21 -20.05
N PRO A 164 -19.98 1.43 -20.40
CA PRO A 164 -19.35 0.84 -21.59
C PRO A 164 -19.23 -0.69 -21.52
#